data_AF-A0A7S0ASZ8-F1
#
_entry.id   AF-A0A7S0ASZ8-F1
#
_cell.length_a   1.000
_cell.length_b   1.000
_cell.length_c   1.000
_cell.angle_alpha   90.00
_cell.angle_beta   90.00
_cell.angle_gamma   90.00
#
_symmetry.space_group_name_H-M   'P 1'
#
loop_
_entity.id
_entity.type
_entity.pdbx_description
1 polymer ?
#
loop_
_entity_poly.entity_id
_entity_poly.type
_entity_poly.pdbx_seq_one_letter_code
_entity_poly.pdbx_strand_id
1 'polypeptide(L)'
;APTRSSAANGSLRARVCSRASERAQPAPQLRLPGDRRLRRRQRQCPMRSSQAILRLCGGLASALLALAGLMGVLLDVLGCIVRGEVLRAAHFMAECSLLGIGGIAGVLAEIRPHPSVSENAPYLTKLDGRAAFYVFMGMYIVGRKTEGFQSWADFLIGLYTLGVATAGLVFAQRLSGLPPTLSEPALGREMHSTGQQPPPEGGLPPMMPGVC
;
A
#
# COMPACT_ATOMS: atom_id res chain seq x y z
N ALA A 1 -46.70 7.60 11.60
CA ALA A 1 -46.64 6.85 12.89
C ALA A 1 -47.22 5.47 12.63
N PRO A 2 -46.54 4.35 12.99
CA PRO A 2 -46.00 4.10 14.31
C PRO A 2 -44.49 3.78 14.35
N THR A 3 -43.97 3.99 15.54
CA THR A 3 -42.62 3.82 16.05
C THR A 3 -42.36 2.36 16.44
N ARG A 4 -41.19 1.81 16.08
CA ARG A 4 -40.62 0.64 16.75
C ARG A 4 -39.16 0.89 17.11
N SER A 5 -39.04 1.38 18.33
CA SER A 5 -37.89 1.26 19.22
C SER A 5 -37.58 -0.22 19.47
N SER A 6 -36.31 -0.62 19.36
CA SER A 6 -35.82 -1.84 20.03
C SER A 6 -34.30 -1.80 20.20
N ALA A 7 -33.90 -1.68 21.47
CA ALA A 7 -32.76 -2.29 22.16
C ALA A 7 -31.37 -2.22 21.48
N ALA A 8 -30.35 -1.50 21.97
CA ALA A 8 -29.85 -1.37 23.35
C ALA A 8 -29.66 -2.71 24.07
N ASN A 9 -28.57 -3.43 23.78
CA ASN A 9 -27.78 -4.20 24.76
C ASN A 9 -26.59 -4.92 24.09
N GLY A 10 -25.37 -4.52 24.43
CA GLY A 10 -24.17 -5.19 23.93
C GLY A 10 -22.85 -4.60 24.43
N SER A 11 -22.82 -4.05 25.64
CA SER A 11 -21.60 -3.50 26.27
C SER A 11 -21.42 -4.14 27.63
N LEU A 12 -20.81 -5.33 27.69
CA LEU A 12 -20.25 -5.97 28.90
C LEU A 12 -19.87 -7.42 28.57
N ARG A 13 -18.68 -7.64 27.98
CA ARG A 13 -17.89 -8.89 28.07
C ARG A 13 -16.70 -8.85 27.09
N ALA A 14 -15.56 -8.33 27.57
CA ALA A 14 -14.21 -8.77 27.16
C ALA A 14 -13.11 -7.90 27.81
N ARG A 15 -13.20 -7.63 29.12
CA ARG A 15 -12.10 -7.06 29.91
C ARG A 15 -11.66 -8.05 31.00
N VAL A 16 -11.36 -9.30 30.63
CA VAL A 16 -10.74 -10.28 31.54
C VAL A 16 -9.89 -11.25 30.73
N CYS A 17 -8.71 -10.82 30.28
CA CYS A 17 -7.61 -11.73 29.89
C CYS A 17 -6.29 -10.95 29.72
N SER A 18 -6.00 -10.07 30.67
CA SER A 18 -4.72 -9.38 30.77
C SER A 18 -4.22 -9.55 32.20
N ARG A 19 -3.33 -10.54 32.39
CA ARG A 19 -2.41 -10.78 33.53
C ARG A 19 -2.09 -12.28 33.68
N ALA A 20 -1.39 -12.86 32.71
CA ALA A 20 -0.72 -14.15 32.88
C ALA A 20 0.29 -14.39 31.73
N SER A 21 1.26 -13.49 31.54
CA SER A 21 2.41 -13.77 30.66
C SER A 21 3.59 -12.89 31.05
N GLU A 22 3.94 -12.94 32.32
CA GLU A 22 5.19 -12.39 32.85
C GLU A 22 6.01 -13.58 33.35
N ARG A 23 7.29 -13.66 32.91
CA ARG A 23 8.35 -14.61 33.29
C ARG A 23 8.49 -15.89 32.46
N ALA A 24 8.96 -15.69 31.22
CA ALA A 24 9.96 -16.59 30.64
C ALA A 24 10.96 -15.72 29.87
N GLN A 25 12.02 -15.27 30.55
CA GLN A 25 13.16 -14.63 29.90
C GLN A 25 13.97 -15.74 29.21
N PRO A 26 14.06 -15.76 27.86
CA PRO A 26 14.91 -16.71 27.18
C PRO A 26 16.38 -16.41 27.48
N ALA A 27 17.15 -17.46 27.75
CA ALA A 27 18.58 -17.43 28.04
C ALA A 27 19.37 -16.62 26.99
N PRO A 28 20.45 -15.92 27.38
CA PRO A 28 21.29 -15.15 26.47
C PRO A 28 21.94 -16.07 25.43
N GLN A 29 21.40 -16.05 24.21
CA GLN A 29 22.01 -16.75 23.09
C GLN A 29 23.34 -16.06 22.74
N LEU A 30 24.42 -16.81 22.92
CA LEU A 30 25.77 -16.48 22.51
C LEU A 30 25.76 -16.23 20.98
N ARG A 31 25.68 -14.94 20.58
CA ARG A 31 25.71 -14.51 19.17
C ARG A 31 27.08 -14.84 18.57
N LEU A 32 27.19 -15.95 17.86
CA LEU A 32 28.36 -16.29 17.06
C LEU A 32 28.55 -15.24 15.93
N PRO A 33 29.72 -14.58 15.82
CA PRO A 33 29.98 -13.49 14.88
C PRO A 33 30.16 -13.93 13.40
N GLY A 34 29.53 -15.04 12.97
CA GLY A 34 29.69 -15.62 11.62
C GLY A 34 28.63 -15.24 10.58
N ASP A 35 27.44 -14.78 10.98
CA ASP A 35 26.26 -14.77 10.10
C ASP A 35 26.07 -13.51 9.23
N ARG A 36 26.96 -12.53 9.32
CA ARG A 36 26.81 -11.27 8.56
C ARG A 36 27.06 -11.42 7.06
N ARG A 37 27.76 -12.47 6.61
CA ARG A 37 28.09 -12.67 5.18
C ARG A 37 26.98 -13.39 4.40
N LEU A 38 26.18 -14.24 5.04
CA LEU A 38 25.07 -14.94 4.38
C LEU A 38 23.86 -14.03 4.13
N ARG A 39 23.61 -13.02 4.99
CA ARG A 39 22.55 -12.02 4.77
C ARG A 39 22.75 -11.16 3.52
N ARG A 40 23.99 -10.95 3.06
CA ARG A 40 24.25 -10.22 1.80
C ARG A 40 24.08 -11.09 0.54
N ARG A 41 23.96 -12.41 0.68
CA ARG A 41 23.75 -13.36 -0.44
C ARG A 41 22.30 -13.83 -0.59
N GLN A 42 21.40 -13.47 0.31
CA GLN A 42 19.95 -13.56 0.07
C GLN A 42 19.44 -12.50 -0.94
N ARG A 43 20.37 -11.90 -1.69
CA ARG A 43 20.13 -11.15 -2.91
C ARG A 43 19.35 -12.02 -3.89
N GLN A 44 18.13 -11.58 -4.17
CA GLN A 44 17.44 -11.84 -5.44
C GLN A 44 17.20 -13.33 -5.70
N CYS A 45 16.35 -13.97 -4.89
CA CYS A 45 15.58 -15.08 -5.43
C CYS A 45 14.85 -14.53 -6.68
N PRO A 46 15.07 -15.10 -7.88
CA PRO A 46 14.46 -14.59 -9.10
C PRO A 46 12.96 -14.53 -8.88
N MET A 47 12.40 -13.31 -8.91
CA MET A 47 10.96 -13.14 -8.83
C MET A 47 10.34 -13.98 -9.95
N ARG A 48 9.34 -14.79 -9.62
CA ARG A 48 8.57 -15.51 -10.64
C ARG A 48 8.10 -14.47 -11.67
N SER A 49 8.46 -14.69 -12.93
CA SER A 49 8.21 -13.75 -14.04
C SER A 49 6.78 -13.20 -14.05
N SER A 50 5.79 -14.01 -13.68
CA SER A 50 4.38 -13.60 -13.57
C SER A 50 4.11 -12.47 -12.57
N GLN A 51 4.83 -12.42 -11.44
CA GLN A 51 4.66 -11.37 -10.45
C GLN A 51 5.24 -10.03 -10.94
N ALA A 52 6.33 -10.07 -11.70
CA ALA A 52 6.91 -8.88 -12.31
C ALA A 52 5.95 -8.27 -13.35
N ILE A 53 5.31 -9.12 -14.17
CA ILE A 53 4.32 -8.69 -15.16
C ILE A 53 3.11 -8.04 -14.47
N LEU A 54 2.56 -8.68 -13.42
CA LEU A 54 1.43 -8.12 -12.67
C LEU A 54 1.74 -6.75 -12.07
N ARG A 55 2.94 -6.57 -11.52
CA ARG A 55 3.39 -5.26 -11.01
C ARG A 55 3.55 -4.23 -12.12
N LEU A 56 4.08 -4.63 -13.27
CA LEU A 56 4.24 -3.73 -14.42
C LEU A 56 2.88 -3.29 -14.98
N CYS A 57 1.90 -4.20 -15.09
CA CYS A 57 0.53 -3.87 -15.46
C CYS A 57 -0.16 -2.97 -14.41
N GLY A 58 0.01 -3.25 -13.11
CA GLY A 58 -0.51 -2.38 -12.04
C GLY A 58 0.13 -0.99 -12.06
N GLY A 59 1.44 -0.92 -12.26
CA GLY A 59 2.18 0.34 -12.40
C GLY A 59 1.73 1.13 -13.62
N LEU A 60 1.48 0.47 -14.76
CA LEU A 60 0.92 1.10 -15.95
C LEU A 60 -0.50 1.61 -15.71
N ALA A 61 -1.38 0.83 -15.08
CA ALA A 61 -2.74 1.27 -14.72
C ALA A 61 -2.70 2.51 -13.83
N SER A 62 -1.82 2.52 -12.83
CA SER A 62 -1.59 3.67 -11.96
C SER A 62 -1.05 4.90 -12.70
N ALA A 63 -0.17 4.71 -13.68
CA ALA A 63 0.34 5.80 -14.50
C ALA A 63 -0.75 6.39 -15.41
N LEU A 64 -1.60 5.54 -15.99
CA LEU A 64 -2.76 5.97 -16.79
C LEU A 64 -3.78 6.72 -15.93
N LEU A 65 -4.02 6.28 -14.70
CA LEU A 65 -4.84 6.99 -13.70
C LEU A 65 -4.30 8.40 -13.42
N ALA A 66 -2.99 8.51 -13.18
CA ALA A 66 -2.35 9.80 -12.93
C ALA A 66 -2.44 10.73 -14.16
N LEU A 67 -2.23 10.18 -15.36
CA LEU A 67 -2.36 10.91 -16.61
C LEU A 67 -3.80 11.37 -16.87
N ALA A 68 -4.80 10.53 -16.58
CA ALA A 68 -6.21 10.89 -16.68
C ALA A 68 -6.56 12.04 -15.73
N GLY A 69 -6.08 11.99 -14.48
CA GLY A 69 -6.21 13.10 -13.53
C GLY A 69 -5.58 14.39 -14.04
N LEU A 70 -4.36 14.33 -14.59
CA LEU A 70 -3.67 15.49 -15.18
C LEU A 70 -4.46 16.08 -16.37
N MET A 71 -4.95 15.23 -17.28
CA MET A 71 -5.76 15.64 -18.42
C MET A 71 -7.07 16.30 -17.96
N GLY A 72 -7.71 15.77 -16.91
CA GLY A 72 -8.89 16.39 -16.30
C GLY A 72 -8.61 17.78 -15.73
N VAL A 73 -7.46 18.01 -15.09
CA VAL A 73 -7.08 19.37 -14.65
C VAL A 73 -6.93 20.30 -15.85
N LEU A 74 -6.23 19.86 -16.90
CA LEU A 74 -5.96 20.71 -18.06
C LEU A 74 -7.23 21.04 -18.87
N LEU A 75 -8.16 20.10 -19.00
CA LEU A 75 -9.35 20.26 -19.83
C LEU A 75 -10.58 20.75 -19.03
N ASP A 76 -10.90 20.08 -17.92
CA ASP A 76 -12.13 20.30 -17.17
C ASP A 76 -12.01 21.54 -16.25
N VAL A 77 -10.93 21.60 -15.47
CA VAL A 77 -10.73 22.69 -14.49
C VAL A 77 -10.44 24.01 -15.21
N LEU A 78 -9.50 24.01 -16.15
CA LEU A 78 -9.17 25.22 -16.90
C LEU A 78 -10.37 25.72 -17.71
N GLY A 79 -11.13 24.80 -18.32
CA GLY A 79 -12.37 25.13 -19.04
C GLY A 79 -13.43 25.77 -18.14
N CYS A 80 -13.61 25.27 -16.92
CA CYS A 80 -14.55 25.85 -15.95
C CYS A 80 -14.10 27.21 -15.42
N ILE A 81 -12.79 27.40 -15.20
CA ILE A 81 -12.23 28.70 -14.77
C ILE A 81 -12.47 29.77 -15.83
N VAL A 82 -12.25 29.45 -17.11
CA VAL A 82 -12.49 30.39 -18.22
C VAL A 82 -13.97 30.79 -18.32
N ARG A 83 -14.90 29.89 -17.96
CA ARG A 83 -16.34 30.16 -17.93
C ARG A 83 -16.82 30.86 -16.64
N GLY A 84 -15.94 31.03 -15.64
CA GLY A 84 -16.28 31.63 -14.35
C GLY A 84 -17.02 30.70 -13.38
N GLU A 85 -17.10 29.40 -13.66
CA GLU A 85 -17.83 28.41 -12.83
C GLU A 85 -16.93 27.87 -11.69
N VAL A 86 -16.57 28.72 -10.71
CA VAL A 86 -15.57 28.39 -9.67
C VAL A 86 -15.95 27.17 -8.82
N LEU A 87 -17.21 27.03 -8.43
CA LEU A 87 -17.69 25.88 -7.64
C LEU A 87 -17.53 24.56 -8.41
N ARG A 88 -17.77 24.60 -9.73
CA ARG A 88 -17.62 23.42 -10.59
C ARG A 88 -16.15 23.10 -10.84
N ALA A 89 -15.32 24.13 -11.02
CA ALA A 89 -13.87 23.97 -11.10
C ALA A 89 -13.29 23.33 -9.82
N ALA A 90 -13.77 23.73 -8.63
CA ALA A 90 -13.33 23.15 -7.36
C ALA A 90 -13.73 21.67 -7.25
N HIS A 91 -14.92 21.30 -7.71
CA HIS A 91 -15.36 19.90 -7.77
C HIS A 91 -14.45 19.08 -8.69
N PHE A 92 -14.22 19.54 -9.92
CA PHE A 92 -13.31 18.86 -10.85
C PHE A 92 -11.87 18.80 -10.33
N MET A 93 -11.39 19.82 -9.61
CA MET A 93 -10.09 19.78 -8.95
C MET A 93 -10.00 18.65 -7.92
N ALA A 94 -11.04 18.44 -7.11
CA ALA A 94 -11.08 17.36 -6.14
C ALA A 94 -11.07 15.99 -6.82
N GLU A 95 -11.87 15.81 -7.87
CA GLU A 95 -11.90 14.60 -8.69
C GLU A 95 -10.53 14.29 -9.32
N CYS A 96 -9.91 15.29 -9.95
CA CYS A 96 -8.62 15.15 -10.60
C CYS A 96 -7.50 14.92 -9.59
N SER A 97 -7.57 15.53 -8.41
CA SER A 97 -6.62 15.30 -7.33
C SER A 97 -6.72 13.87 -6.80
N LEU A 98 -7.94 13.34 -6.67
CA LEU A 98 -8.18 11.96 -6.26
C LEU A 98 -7.55 10.97 -7.26
N LEU A 99 -7.78 11.17 -8.56
CA LEU A 99 -7.20 10.36 -9.64
C LEU A 99 -5.68 10.50 -9.73
N GLY A 100 -5.19 11.75 -9.71
CA GLY A 100 -3.78 12.09 -9.83
C GLY A 100 -2.95 11.54 -8.68
N ILE A 101 -3.32 11.90 -7.44
CA ILE A 101 -2.61 11.45 -6.23
C ILE A 101 -2.76 9.94 -6.06
N GLY A 102 -3.96 9.39 -6.31
CA GLY A 102 -4.20 7.95 -6.27
C GLY A 102 -3.33 7.18 -7.27
N GLY A 103 -3.24 7.66 -8.52
CA GLY A 103 -2.37 7.09 -9.54
C GLY A 103 -0.89 7.17 -9.15
N ILE A 104 -0.41 8.32 -8.65
CA ILE A 104 0.98 8.46 -8.19
C ILE A 104 1.28 7.50 -7.04
N ALA A 105 0.39 7.40 -6.05
CA ALA A 105 0.54 6.47 -4.93
C ALA A 105 0.59 5.01 -5.41
N GLY A 106 -0.23 4.65 -6.40
CA GLY A 106 -0.19 3.33 -7.05
C GLY A 106 1.11 3.04 -7.78
N VAL A 107 1.64 4.00 -8.56
CA VAL A 107 2.95 3.86 -9.23
C VAL A 107 4.06 3.64 -8.21
N LEU A 108 4.07 4.43 -7.14
CA LEU A 108 5.03 4.29 -6.04
C LEU A 108 4.88 2.94 -5.33
N ALA A 109 3.67 2.41 -5.17
CA ALA A 109 3.45 1.11 -4.55
C ALA A 109 3.93 -0.07 -5.43
N GLU A 110 3.86 0.04 -6.76
CA GLU A 110 4.15 -1.07 -7.68
C GLU A 110 5.61 -1.11 -8.16
N ILE A 111 6.18 0.01 -8.60
CA ILE A 111 7.52 0.05 -9.22
C ILE A 111 8.62 0.07 -8.16
N ARG A 112 8.48 0.94 -7.15
CA ARG A 112 9.48 1.09 -6.10
C ARG A 112 8.82 1.51 -4.78
N PRO A 113 8.40 0.54 -3.94
CA PRO A 113 7.62 0.82 -2.73
C PRO A 113 8.36 1.81 -1.82
N HIS A 114 7.79 3.01 -1.71
CA HIS A 114 8.32 4.07 -0.87
C HIS A 114 7.85 3.89 0.58
N PRO A 115 8.71 4.07 1.60
CA PRO A 115 8.34 3.88 3.00
C PRO A 115 7.14 4.75 3.43
N SER A 116 7.05 5.97 2.92
CA SER A 116 5.90 6.85 3.20
C SER A 116 4.57 6.28 2.71
N VAL A 117 4.54 5.49 1.64
CA VAL A 117 3.30 4.84 1.17
C VAL A 117 2.93 3.69 2.11
N SER A 118 3.90 2.93 2.60
CA SER A 118 3.63 1.86 3.56
C SER A 118 3.14 2.38 4.92
N GLU A 119 3.59 3.56 5.34
CA GLU A 119 3.17 4.19 6.60
C GLU A 119 1.78 4.83 6.50
N ASN A 120 1.52 5.59 5.43
CA ASN A 120 0.27 6.36 5.29
C ASN A 120 -0.87 5.54 4.65
N ALA A 121 -0.56 4.58 3.79
CA ALA A 121 -1.54 3.81 3.02
C ALA A 121 -1.15 2.31 2.99
N PRO A 122 -1.14 1.63 4.15
CA PRO A 122 -0.71 0.23 4.24
C PRO A 122 -1.54 -0.72 3.37
N TYR A 123 -2.79 -0.36 3.05
CA TYR A 123 -3.64 -1.15 2.14
C TYR A 123 -3.07 -1.23 0.72
N LEU A 124 -2.35 -0.21 0.22
CA LEU A 124 -1.69 -0.25 -1.10
C LEU A 124 -0.48 -1.18 -1.12
N THR A 125 0.08 -1.54 0.03
CA THR A 125 1.18 -2.51 0.08
C THR A 125 0.68 -3.94 -0.15
N LYS A 126 -0.58 -4.21 0.21
CA LYS A 126 -1.23 -5.52 0.05
C LYS A 126 -1.80 -5.65 -1.35
N LEU A 127 -1.63 -6.82 -1.97
CA LEU A 127 -2.10 -7.08 -3.33
C LEU A 127 -3.63 -6.95 -3.45
N ASP A 128 -4.36 -7.43 -2.46
CA ASP A 128 -5.82 -7.31 -2.39
C ASP A 128 -6.29 -5.85 -2.24
N GLY A 129 -5.62 -5.07 -1.39
CA GLY A 129 -5.93 -3.65 -1.21
C GLY A 129 -5.66 -2.82 -2.47
N ARG A 130 -4.61 -3.14 -3.24
CA ARG A 130 -4.39 -2.54 -4.57
C ARG A 130 -5.46 -2.93 -5.57
N ALA A 131 -5.84 -4.21 -5.61
CA ALA A 131 -6.85 -4.68 -6.53
C ALA A 131 -8.21 -4.01 -6.24
N ALA A 132 -8.61 -3.91 -4.97
CA ALA A 132 -9.79 -3.16 -4.55
C ALA A 132 -9.71 -1.68 -4.94
N PHE A 133 -8.57 -1.03 -4.72
CA PHE A 133 -8.33 0.35 -5.15
C PHE A 133 -8.53 0.52 -6.66
N TYR A 134 -7.99 -0.37 -7.49
CA TYR A 134 -8.20 -0.34 -8.93
C TYR A 134 -9.64 -0.63 -9.34
N VAL A 135 -10.38 -1.49 -8.62
CA VAL A 135 -11.83 -1.67 -8.88
C VAL A 135 -12.56 -0.36 -8.66
N PHE A 136 -12.37 0.30 -7.52
CA PHE A 136 -13.03 1.56 -7.21
C PHE A 136 -12.69 2.67 -8.20
N MET A 137 -11.40 2.85 -8.50
CA MET A 137 -10.95 3.87 -9.46
C MET A 137 -11.38 3.57 -10.88
N GLY A 138 -11.34 2.30 -11.31
CA GLY A 138 -11.81 1.87 -12.62
C GLY A 138 -13.31 2.10 -12.79
N MET A 139 -14.13 1.71 -11.80
CA MET A 139 -15.57 1.99 -11.81
C MET A 139 -15.87 3.48 -11.83
N TYR A 140 -15.12 4.26 -11.06
CA TYR A 140 -15.27 5.71 -11.01
C TYR A 140 -14.98 6.35 -12.38
N ILE A 141 -13.88 5.98 -13.04
CA ILE A 141 -13.55 6.50 -14.38
C ILE A 141 -14.62 6.10 -15.40
N VAL A 142 -15.05 4.82 -15.41
CA VAL A 142 -16.09 4.35 -16.34
C VAL A 142 -17.42 5.07 -16.14
N GLY A 143 -17.76 5.41 -14.89
CA GLY A 143 -18.98 6.16 -14.54
C GLY A 143 -18.92 7.64 -14.87
N ARG A 144 -17.73 8.19 -15.19
CA ARG A 144 -17.55 9.61 -15.45
C ARG A 144 -18.19 10.00 -16.79
N LYS A 145 -19.21 10.83 -16.75
CA LYS A 145 -19.90 11.33 -17.96
C LYS A 145 -19.21 12.58 -18.49
N THR A 146 -18.13 12.39 -19.25
CA THR A 146 -17.56 13.45 -20.09
C THR A 146 -18.13 13.37 -21.50
N GLU A 147 -18.10 14.46 -22.25
CA GLU A 147 -18.51 14.50 -23.66
C GLU A 147 -17.28 14.52 -24.57
N GLY A 148 -17.42 14.01 -25.80
CA GLY A 148 -16.36 14.04 -26.81
C GLY A 148 -15.27 12.97 -26.64
N PHE A 149 -14.10 13.22 -27.23
CA PHE A 149 -13.00 12.24 -27.31
C PHE A 149 -12.44 11.82 -25.93
N GLN A 150 -12.50 12.71 -24.94
CA GLN A 150 -12.06 12.43 -23.58
C GLN A 150 -12.87 11.31 -22.94
N SER A 151 -14.18 11.24 -23.20
CA SER A 151 -15.05 10.17 -22.66
C SER A 151 -14.66 8.78 -23.14
N TRP A 152 -14.24 8.68 -24.40
CA TRP A 152 -13.79 7.44 -24.98
C TRP A 152 -12.44 7.00 -24.39
N ALA A 153 -11.51 7.95 -24.22
CA ALA A 153 -10.22 7.70 -23.57
C ALA A 153 -10.40 7.28 -22.10
N ASP A 154 -11.22 8.00 -21.34
CA ASP A 154 -11.58 7.68 -19.95
C ASP A 154 -12.18 6.28 -19.87
N PHE A 155 -13.14 5.95 -20.75
CA PHE A 155 -13.75 4.62 -20.81
C PHE A 155 -12.71 3.49 -21.03
N LEU A 156 -11.79 3.67 -21.98
CA LEU A 156 -10.72 2.68 -22.23
C LEU A 156 -9.77 2.52 -21.04
N ILE A 157 -9.36 3.63 -20.41
CA ILE A 157 -8.50 3.61 -19.22
C ILE A 157 -9.23 2.93 -18.05
N GLY A 158 -10.51 3.24 -17.87
CA GLY A 158 -11.36 2.63 -16.85
C GLY A 158 -11.49 1.12 -17.06
N LEU A 159 -11.79 0.68 -18.29
CA LEU A 159 -11.90 -0.73 -18.63
C LEU A 159 -10.57 -1.49 -18.45
N TYR A 160 -9.45 -0.88 -18.85
CA TYR A 160 -8.12 -1.43 -18.63
C TYR A 160 -7.83 -1.61 -17.13
N THR A 161 -8.10 -0.56 -16.34
CA THR A 161 -7.91 -0.59 -14.88
C THR A 161 -8.76 -1.68 -14.23
N LEU A 162 -10.02 -1.86 -14.65
CA LEU A 162 -10.88 -2.95 -14.19
C LEU A 162 -10.35 -4.34 -14.58
N GLY A 163 -9.80 -4.49 -15.79
CA GLY A 163 -9.14 -5.72 -16.22
C GLY A 163 -7.92 -6.07 -15.35
N VAL A 164 -7.08 -5.09 -15.04
CA VAL A 164 -5.94 -5.27 -14.13
C VAL A 164 -6.42 -5.59 -12.71
N ALA A 165 -7.46 -4.92 -12.23
CA ALA A 165 -8.04 -5.14 -10.91
C ALA A 165 -8.61 -6.57 -10.74
N THR A 166 -9.37 -7.03 -11.74
CA THR A 166 -9.96 -8.39 -11.74
C THR A 166 -8.87 -9.45 -11.81
N ALA A 167 -7.86 -9.28 -12.66
CA ALA A 167 -6.70 -10.17 -12.70
C ALA A 167 -5.95 -10.21 -11.35
N GLY A 168 -5.77 -9.04 -10.71
CA GLY A 168 -5.19 -8.92 -9.38
C GLY A 168 -5.99 -9.65 -8.29
N LEU A 169 -7.32 -9.48 -8.27
CA LEU A 169 -8.21 -10.17 -7.33
C LEU A 169 -8.17 -11.69 -7.51
N VAL A 170 -8.23 -12.19 -8.75
CA VAL A 170 -8.13 -13.63 -9.03
C VAL A 170 -6.79 -14.17 -8.53
N PHE A 171 -5.70 -13.44 -8.75
CA PHE A 171 -4.38 -13.84 -8.25
C PHE A 171 -4.31 -13.81 -6.71
N ALA A 172 -4.89 -12.79 -6.07
CA ALA A 172 -4.98 -12.70 -4.61
C ALA A 172 -5.73 -13.90 -4.01
N GLN A 173 -6.87 -14.27 -4.60
CA GLN A 173 -7.67 -15.42 -4.16
C GLN A 173 -6.90 -16.73 -4.32
N ARG A 174 -6.19 -16.91 -5.44
CA ARG A 174 -5.36 -18.10 -5.67
C ARG A 174 -4.20 -18.21 -4.67
N LEU A 175 -3.61 -17.08 -4.27
CA LEU A 175 -2.54 -17.05 -3.27
C LEU A 175 -3.04 -17.23 -1.84
N SER A 176 -4.29 -16.88 -1.54
CA SER A 176 -4.86 -16.98 -0.19
C SER A 176 -4.98 -18.42 0.34
N GLY A 177 -4.96 -19.40 -0.56
CA GLY A 177 -4.96 -20.84 -0.21
C GLY A 177 -3.57 -21.42 0.09
N LEU A 178 -2.49 -20.67 -0.12
CA LEU A 178 -1.11 -21.14 0.14
C LEU A 178 -0.65 -20.69 1.53
N PRO A 179 0.16 -21.51 2.23
CA PRO A 179 0.67 -21.15 3.55
C PRO A 179 1.47 -19.82 3.50
N PRO A 180 1.37 -18.98 4.54
CA PRO A 180 1.91 -17.61 4.57
C PRO A 180 3.41 -17.50 4.31
N THR A 181 4.15 -18.58 4.55
CA THR A 181 5.58 -18.69 4.25
C THR A 181 5.90 -18.70 2.75
N LEU A 182 4.91 -18.95 1.89
CA LEU A 182 5.04 -18.93 0.42
C LEU A 182 4.30 -17.76 -0.24
N SER A 183 3.32 -17.14 0.46
CA SER A 183 2.44 -16.12 -0.14
C SER A 183 2.85 -14.68 0.13
N GLU A 184 3.68 -14.39 1.14
CA GLU A 184 4.21 -13.04 1.33
C GLU A 184 5.27 -12.71 0.27
N PRO A 185 5.07 -11.64 -0.53
CA PRO A 185 6.14 -11.07 -1.33
C PRO A 185 7.27 -10.68 -0.38
N ALA A 186 8.45 -11.27 -0.56
CA ALA A 186 9.63 -11.09 0.32
C ALA A 186 10.04 -9.62 0.58
N LEU A 187 9.45 -8.64 -0.11
CA LEU A 187 9.70 -7.22 0.08
C LEU A 187 9.33 -6.68 1.47
N GLY A 188 8.29 -7.20 2.14
CA GLY A 188 7.84 -6.63 3.43
C GLY A 188 8.79 -6.93 4.59
N ARG A 189 9.46 -8.10 4.54
CA ARG A 189 10.28 -8.61 5.65
C ARG A 189 11.67 -7.96 5.72
N GLU A 190 12.13 -7.36 4.62
CA GLU A 190 13.47 -6.75 4.56
C GLU A 190 13.54 -5.36 5.20
N MET A 191 12.44 -4.57 5.19
CA MET A 191 12.47 -3.19 5.73
C MET A 191 12.47 -3.12 7.27
N HIS A 192 11.85 -4.08 7.96
CA HIS A 192 11.77 -4.07 9.44
C HIS A 192 13.07 -4.53 10.13
N SER A 193 14.09 -4.96 9.39
CA SER A 193 15.35 -5.45 9.98
C SER A 193 16.43 -4.38 10.17
N THR A 194 16.19 -3.12 9.78
CA THR A 194 17.24 -2.07 9.76
C THR A 194 17.27 -1.17 11.00
N GLY A 195 16.27 -1.20 11.88
CA GLY A 195 16.12 -0.20 12.95
C GLY A 195 16.53 -0.64 14.36
N GLN A 196 16.60 -1.95 14.65
CA GLN A 196 16.90 -2.44 15.99
C GLN A 196 18.36 -2.89 16.08
N GLN A 197 19.27 -1.97 15.77
CA GLN A 197 20.63 -2.08 16.29
C GLN A 197 20.52 -1.77 17.78
N PRO A 198 20.69 -2.76 18.69
CA PRO A 198 20.73 -2.46 20.11
C PRO A 198 21.75 -1.35 20.33
N PRO A 199 21.46 -0.37 21.22
CA PRO A 199 22.43 0.67 21.54
C PRO A 199 23.76 -0.01 21.84
N PRO A 200 24.89 0.51 21.33
CA PRO A 200 26.19 -0.04 21.68
C PRO A 200 26.26 -0.03 23.21
N GLU A 201 26.28 -1.20 23.84
CA GLU A 201 26.59 -1.32 25.25
C GLU A 201 27.92 -0.61 25.41
N GLY A 202 27.89 0.54 26.11
CA GLY A 202 29.05 1.32 26.42
C GLY A 202 30.02 0.44 27.19
N GLY A 203 31.00 -0.10 26.48
CA GLY A 203 32.17 -0.69 27.09
C GLY A 203 32.83 0.40 27.92
N LEU A 204 32.65 0.31 29.25
CA LEU A 204 33.50 1.04 30.17
C LEU A 204 34.96 0.67 29.85
N PRO A 205 35.85 1.65 29.59
CA PRO A 205 37.26 1.35 29.40
C PRO A 205 37.81 0.70 30.68
N PRO A 206 38.64 -0.35 30.57
CA PRO A 206 39.30 -0.91 31.73
C PRO A 206 40.21 0.17 32.34
N MET A 207 39.94 0.55 33.59
CA MET A 207 40.88 1.34 34.38
C MET A 207 42.17 0.53 34.54
N MET A 208 43.26 1.02 33.93
CA MET A 208 44.60 0.52 34.21
C MET A 208 44.97 0.90 35.65
N PRO A 209 45.33 -0.05 36.53
CA PRO A 209 45.88 0.27 37.84
C PRO A 209 47.27 0.89 37.65
N GLY A 210 47.45 2.08 38.24
CA GLY A 210 48.71 2.80 38.25
C GLY A 210 49.84 1.97 38.84
N VAL A 211 50.96 1.96 38.13
CA VAL A 211 52.24 1.44 38.60
C VAL A 211 52.92 2.58 39.37
N CYS A 212 53.15 2.36 40.66
CA CYS A 212 54.04 3.17 41.49
C CYS A 212 55.51 2.90 41.15
#